data_AF-A0A9N9BVA3-F1
#
_entry.id   AF-A0A9N9BVA3-F1
#
_cell.length_a   1.000
_cell.length_b   1.000
_cell.length_c   1.000
_cell.angle_alpha   90.00
_cell.angle_beta   90.00
_cell.angle_gamma   90.00
#
_symmetry.space_group_name_H-M   'P 1'
#
loop_
_entity.id
_entity.type
_entity.pdbx_description
1 polymer ?
#
loop_
_entity_poly.entity_id
_entity_poly.type
_entity_poly.pdbx_seq_one_letter_code
_entity_poly.pdbx_strand_id
1 'polypeptide(L)'
;MPSRNIQEYINGLINKSTTFYLDLNNGSLQKAEHYNCRNCNQRLQGKLCCANCSQKEVKLTGEITDLKEFSNLRGINASNNKFENLNFLDTLPNKDKLKSLNLFGNQLKEIDFAELFTNFSNLEKINLENNPLSAKNLDNLTSEQFAKLVKGIKDKKIRVNSFKGTVLMDLLDYAQKLVKSGDSSQQQQAYQLQAILQNNPIKNEPQLNNSKLPWVIGGVAAISLAVIVGYFNDEWIDEEDRIEFIVADENIKTTSTVEETILTEEEKTGQSKTSFRKIVGRNLGFVQHKKYELKKEENEELNLKLLASHIKEMDLVTDIVKYYNLAEENKEKLKTIRQAHDALATENSQVKAQLTEGKNLINSQATETNDLKGQIVNLREENDVSQEQLTTELGKKDQRIKDLQAQIAQLERKRSPDSTKNEAEAQTNSGDLRVLQTELKRYKESYENLTKTNKNLNSLHEEAKKKKQEEEIKHNETQNENLLLKAEIHNLKTELAKLANQLKNSANNETETFKLLKEFEAELDH
;
A
#
# COMPACT_ATOMS: atom_id res chain seq x y z
N MET A 1 -1.42 13.88 33.75
CA MET A 1 -2.79 14.30 33.35
C MET A 1 -3.77 13.51 34.20
N PRO A 2 -4.87 14.12 34.69
CA PRO A 2 -5.91 13.35 35.36
C PRO A 2 -6.48 12.32 34.37
N SER A 3 -6.54 11.06 34.78
CA SER A 3 -7.22 10.01 34.04
C SER A 3 -8.64 9.83 34.58
N ARG A 4 -9.59 9.55 33.70
CA ARG A 4 -10.96 9.19 34.08
C ARG A 4 -11.26 7.78 33.59
N ASN A 5 -12.03 7.01 34.35
CA ASN A 5 -12.50 5.72 33.88
C ASN A 5 -13.49 5.93 32.71
N ILE A 6 -13.35 5.17 31.62
CA ILE A 6 -14.16 5.33 30.41
C ILE A 6 -15.63 4.98 30.64
N GLN A 7 -15.93 3.97 31.46
CA GLN A 7 -17.31 3.65 31.83
C GLN A 7 -17.91 4.75 32.70
N GLU A 8 -17.16 5.33 33.64
CA GLU A 8 -17.64 6.49 34.41
C GLU A 8 -17.88 7.73 33.54
N TYR A 9 -17.10 7.90 32.47
CA TYR A 9 -17.35 8.93 31.46
C TYR A 9 -18.66 8.65 30.72
N ILE A 10 -18.83 7.43 30.20
CA ILE A 10 -20.04 6.97 29.51
C ILE A 10 -21.27 7.13 30.40
N ASN A 11 -21.20 6.68 31.66
CA ASN A 11 -22.31 6.76 32.62
C ASN A 11 -22.76 8.21 32.86
N GLY A 12 -21.83 9.17 32.79
CA GLY A 12 -22.12 10.59 32.94
C GLY A 12 -22.66 11.29 31.69
N LEU A 13 -22.66 10.63 30.53
CA LEU A 13 -23.27 11.16 29.32
C LEU A 13 -24.79 11.27 29.47
N ILE A 14 -25.36 12.31 28.89
CA ILE A 14 -26.81 12.54 28.85
C ILE A 14 -27.36 12.20 27.47
N ASN A 15 -28.66 11.97 27.39
CA ASN A 15 -29.36 11.74 26.12
C ASN A 15 -28.81 10.55 25.30
N LYS A 16 -28.26 9.53 25.98
CA LYS A 16 -27.63 8.34 25.35
C LYS A 16 -28.56 7.65 24.35
N SER A 17 -29.86 7.61 24.64
CA SER A 17 -30.88 7.01 23.77
C SER A 17 -31.06 7.75 22.44
N THR A 18 -30.74 9.04 22.37
CA THR A 18 -30.81 9.86 21.14
C THR A 18 -29.43 10.10 20.51
N THR A 19 -28.35 9.58 21.12
CA THR A 19 -27.00 9.73 20.59
C THR A 19 -26.80 8.81 19.39
N PHE A 20 -26.44 9.40 18.24
CA PHE A 20 -26.11 8.67 17.02
C PHE A 20 -24.62 8.34 16.88
N TYR A 21 -23.75 9.09 17.56
CA TYR A 21 -22.31 8.93 17.47
C TYR A 21 -21.67 9.07 18.86
N LEU A 22 -20.84 8.08 19.23
CA LEU A 22 -20.12 8.04 20.49
C LEU A 22 -18.62 8.19 20.24
N ASP A 23 -18.04 9.28 20.71
CA ASP A 23 -16.60 9.54 20.64
C ASP A 23 -15.91 9.30 21.99
N LEU A 24 -14.92 8.43 21.96
CA LEU A 24 -14.12 7.90 23.05
C LEU A 24 -12.62 7.95 22.69
N ASN A 25 -12.23 8.71 21.67
CA ASN A 25 -10.85 8.82 21.22
C ASN A 25 -9.94 9.39 22.32
N ASN A 26 -8.81 8.75 22.54
CA ASN A 26 -7.80 9.13 23.54
C ASN A 26 -6.56 9.82 22.94
N GLY A 27 -6.52 10.01 21.63
CA GLY A 27 -5.49 10.77 20.93
C GLY A 27 -5.69 12.27 21.14
N SER A 28 -4.60 13.04 21.01
CA SER A 28 -4.62 14.51 21.04
C SER A 28 -5.76 15.02 20.14
N LEU A 29 -6.70 15.70 20.76
CA LEU A 29 -8.05 15.98 20.29
C LEU A 29 -8.12 16.47 18.83
N GLN A 30 -8.77 15.71 17.97
CA GLN A 30 -9.49 16.30 16.84
C GLN A 30 -10.89 16.75 17.28
N LYS A 31 -11.41 17.69 16.50
CA LYS A 31 -12.48 18.64 16.80
C LYS A 31 -13.84 17.96 17.06
N ALA A 32 -14.40 18.05 18.27
CA ALA A 32 -15.77 17.59 18.56
C ALA A 32 -16.81 18.59 18.06
N GLU A 33 -17.56 18.27 17.01
CA GLU A 33 -18.64 19.13 16.49
C GLU A 33 -19.88 19.12 17.41
N HIS A 34 -20.25 20.32 17.86
CA HIS A 34 -21.55 20.69 18.45
C HIS A 34 -21.92 20.07 19.81
N TYR A 35 -21.08 20.26 20.85
CA TYR A 35 -21.50 20.05 22.24
C TYR A 35 -21.64 21.37 23.01
N ASN A 36 -22.73 21.60 23.76
CA ASN A 36 -22.76 22.70 24.72
C ASN A 36 -22.04 22.25 26.00
N CYS A 37 -20.92 22.90 26.35
CA CYS A 37 -20.22 22.61 27.60
C CYS A 37 -21.10 23.00 28.80
N ARG A 38 -21.55 22.05 29.62
CA ARG A 38 -22.42 22.32 30.80
C ARG A 38 -21.84 23.31 31.81
N ASN A 39 -20.52 23.39 31.93
CA ASN A 39 -19.87 24.28 32.89
C ASN A 39 -19.74 25.73 32.39
N CYS A 40 -19.67 25.95 31.08
CA CYS A 40 -19.45 27.29 30.53
C CYS A 40 -20.52 27.73 29.51
N ASN A 41 -21.53 26.91 29.23
CA ASN A 41 -22.59 27.11 28.23
C ASN A 41 -22.11 27.50 26.81
N GLN A 42 -20.82 27.33 26.49
CA GLN A 42 -20.32 27.56 25.13
C GLN A 42 -20.66 26.40 24.21
N ARG A 43 -21.11 26.74 23.00
CA ARG A 43 -21.15 25.83 21.85
C ARG A 43 -19.72 25.43 21.50
N LEU A 44 -19.38 24.20 21.80
CA LEU A 44 -18.15 23.55 21.38
C LEU A 44 -18.31 23.17 19.90
N GLN A 45 -18.13 24.14 19.01
CA GLN A 45 -17.96 23.91 17.58
C GLN A 45 -16.55 23.36 17.35
N GLY A 46 -16.39 22.05 17.43
CA GLY A 46 -15.13 21.40 17.12
C GLY A 46 -14.11 21.37 18.27
N LYS A 47 -14.51 21.36 19.55
CA LYS A 47 -13.54 21.27 20.68
C LYS A 47 -14.07 20.42 21.82
N LEU A 48 -13.37 19.38 22.25
CA LEU A 48 -13.74 18.64 23.48
C LEU A 48 -13.58 19.50 24.75
N CYS A 49 -12.80 20.58 24.66
CA CYS A 49 -12.48 21.45 25.78
C CYS A 49 -12.99 22.88 25.52
N CYS A 50 -13.82 23.40 26.41
CA CYS A 50 -14.09 24.84 26.48
C CYS A 50 -12.75 25.54 26.79
N ALA A 51 -12.32 26.52 25.98
CA ALA A 51 -11.04 27.20 26.19
C ALA A 51 -10.95 27.89 27.58
N ASN A 52 -12.11 28.20 28.17
CA ASN A 52 -12.24 28.75 29.53
C ASN A 52 -12.41 27.68 30.62
N CYS A 53 -12.53 26.40 30.26
CA CYS A 53 -12.45 25.29 31.20
C CYS A 53 -11.03 24.73 31.11
N SER A 54 -10.22 24.99 32.13
CA SER A 54 -8.86 24.47 32.32
C SER A 54 -8.81 22.94 32.55
N GLN A 55 -9.68 22.19 31.87
CA GLN A 55 -9.63 20.75 31.82
C GLN A 55 -8.46 20.35 30.93
N LYS A 56 -7.32 20.12 31.60
CA LYS A 56 -6.22 19.29 31.10
C LYS A 56 -6.83 18.06 30.41
N GLU A 57 -6.34 17.73 29.22
CA GLU A 57 -6.72 16.53 28.46
C GLU A 57 -6.94 15.34 29.42
N VAL A 58 -8.20 14.93 29.56
CA VAL A 58 -8.57 13.83 30.44
C VAL A 58 -8.36 12.55 29.65
N LYS A 59 -7.34 11.79 30.02
CA LYS A 59 -7.10 10.48 29.43
C LYS A 59 -8.17 9.51 29.92
N LEU A 60 -8.96 8.95 29.02
CA LEU A 60 -9.88 7.87 29.34
C LEU A 60 -9.08 6.58 29.60
N THR A 61 -9.47 5.80 30.60
CA THR A 61 -8.78 4.57 31.01
C THR A 61 -9.78 3.52 31.44
N GLY A 62 -9.37 2.25 31.54
CA GLY A 62 -10.27 1.16 31.90
C GLY A 62 -11.08 0.62 30.71
N GLU A 63 -12.02 -0.26 31.02
CA GLU A 63 -12.84 -0.97 30.03
C GLU A 63 -14.24 -0.38 29.94
N ILE A 64 -14.88 -0.62 28.79
CA ILE A 64 -16.31 -0.35 28.61
C ILE A 64 -17.04 -1.65 28.95
N THR A 65 -17.89 -1.59 29.96
CA THR A 65 -18.65 -2.76 30.42
C THR A 65 -20.11 -2.73 29.94
N ASP A 66 -20.64 -1.55 29.57
CA ASP A 66 -22.05 -1.40 29.25
C ASP A 66 -22.34 -0.23 28.28
N LEU A 67 -23.01 -0.54 27.16
CA LEU A 67 -23.55 0.37 26.15
C LEU A 67 -25.08 0.25 25.96
N LYS A 68 -25.80 -0.41 26.88
CA LYS A 68 -27.24 -0.72 26.73
C LYS A 68 -28.16 0.50 26.62
N GLU A 69 -27.71 1.67 27.06
CA GLU A 69 -28.50 2.91 27.01
C GLU A 69 -28.45 3.61 25.63
N PHE A 70 -27.60 3.16 24.70
CA PHE A 70 -27.43 3.76 23.37
C PHE A 70 -28.32 3.10 22.31
N SER A 71 -29.61 3.42 22.31
CA SER A 71 -30.61 2.79 21.42
C SER A 71 -30.57 3.22 19.95
N ASN A 72 -29.82 4.27 19.60
CA ASN A 72 -29.78 4.83 18.24
C ASN A 72 -28.36 5.02 17.68
N LEU A 73 -27.37 4.37 18.29
CA LEU A 73 -25.98 4.50 17.88
C LEU A 73 -25.76 4.02 16.44
N ARG A 74 -25.09 4.84 15.65
CA ARG A 74 -24.68 4.57 14.26
C ARG A 74 -23.18 4.57 14.08
N GLY A 75 -22.43 5.26 14.95
CA GLY A 75 -20.98 5.27 14.90
C GLY A 75 -20.33 5.26 16.28
N ILE A 76 -19.20 4.55 16.37
CA ILE A 76 -18.32 4.55 17.54
C ILE A 76 -16.92 4.94 17.09
N ASN A 77 -16.33 5.93 17.73
CA ASN A 77 -14.90 6.20 17.65
C ASN A 77 -14.25 5.92 18.99
N ALA A 78 -13.51 4.83 19.08
CA ALA A 78 -12.77 4.41 20.27
C ALA A 78 -11.26 4.29 19.96
N SER A 79 -10.75 5.13 19.06
CA SER A 79 -9.34 5.14 18.66
C SER A 79 -8.39 5.58 19.79
N ASN A 80 -7.12 5.17 19.68
CA ASN A 80 -6.02 5.51 20.59
C ASN A 80 -6.24 5.07 22.05
N ASN A 81 -7.00 4.00 22.26
CA ASN A 81 -7.24 3.42 23.58
C ASN A 81 -6.30 2.22 23.84
N LYS A 82 -6.65 1.40 24.84
CA LYS A 82 -5.93 0.15 25.17
C LYS A 82 -6.86 -1.06 25.08
N PHE A 83 -7.84 -1.05 24.19
CA PHE A 83 -8.75 -2.18 24.05
C PHE A 83 -8.02 -3.38 23.46
N GLU A 84 -8.20 -4.54 24.08
CA GLU A 84 -7.62 -5.82 23.61
C GLU A 84 -8.66 -6.70 22.89
N ASN A 85 -9.95 -6.42 23.05
CA ASN A 85 -11.07 -7.15 22.46
C ASN A 85 -12.26 -6.22 22.15
N LEU A 86 -13.32 -6.79 21.55
CA LEU A 86 -14.55 -6.09 21.15
C LEU A 86 -15.75 -6.39 22.04
N ASN A 87 -15.57 -7.05 23.19
CA ASN A 87 -16.67 -7.57 24.02
C ASN A 87 -17.62 -6.46 24.51
N PHE A 88 -17.12 -5.23 24.62
CA PHE A 88 -17.96 -4.09 25.00
C PHE A 88 -19.10 -3.82 24.02
N LEU A 89 -18.94 -4.19 22.74
CA LEU A 89 -19.99 -4.08 21.73
C LEU A 89 -21.14 -5.06 21.97
N ASP A 90 -20.95 -6.08 22.81
CA ASP A 90 -21.99 -7.10 23.05
C ASP A 90 -23.21 -6.57 23.77
N THR A 91 -23.02 -5.51 24.56
CA THR A 91 -24.08 -4.85 25.31
C THR A 91 -24.87 -3.83 24.47
N LEU A 92 -24.47 -3.58 23.23
CA LEU A 92 -25.15 -2.62 22.36
C LEU A 92 -26.53 -3.18 21.93
N PRO A 93 -27.64 -2.48 22.21
CA PRO A 93 -28.99 -3.03 22.01
C PRO A 93 -29.47 -3.00 20.56
N ASN A 94 -28.86 -2.17 19.70
CA ASN A 94 -29.24 -2.01 18.29
C ASN A 94 -28.01 -2.21 17.39
N LYS A 95 -27.40 -3.40 17.44
CA LYS A 95 -26.18 -3.73 16.68
C LYS A 95 -26.38 -3.58 15.17
N ASP A 96 -27.59 -3.84 14.69
CA ASP A 96 -28.02 -3.67 13.30
C ASP A 96 -28.02 -2.20 12.84
N LYS A 97 -28.04 -1.21 13.73
CA LYS A 97 -27.98 0.21 13.32
C LYS A 97 -26.56 0.76 13.18
N LEU A 98 -25.56 0.03 13.69
CA LEU A 98 -24.18 0.49 13.69
C LEU A 98 -23.59 0.44 12.28
N LYS A 99 -23.12 1.59 11.78
CA LYS A 99 -22.54 1.76 10.44
C LYS A 99 -21.04 2.00 10.44
N SER A 100 -20.49 2.59 11.51
CA SER A 100 -19.08 2.97 11.58
C SER A 100 -18.44 2.56 12.91
N LEU A 101 -17.26 1.96 12.83
CA LEU A 101 -16.45 1.56 13.98
C LEU A 101 -15.00 1.95 13.76
N ASN A 102 -14.50 2.93 14.52
CA ASN A 102 -13.10 3.34 14.51
C ASN A 102 -12.40 2.88 15.79
N LEU A 103 -11.44 1.97 15.63
CA LEU A 103 -10.63 1.34 16.66
C LEU A 103 -9.13 1.47 16.36
N PHE A 104 -8.76 2.47 15.55
CA PHE A 104 -7.37 2.79 15.24
C PHE A 104 -6.51 2.89 16.52
N GLY A 105 -5.31 2.34 16.51
CA GLY A 105 -4.34 2.57 17.59
C GLY A 105 -4.73 1.94 18.93
N ASN A 106 -5.28 0.73 18.91
CA ASN A 106 -5.61 -0.06 20.10
C ASN A 106 -4.64 -1.25 20.27
N GLN A 107 -4.98 -2.21 21.12
CA GLN A 107 -4.17 -3.42 21.38
C GLN A 107 -4.91 -4.70 20.96
N LEU A 108 -5.79 -4.61 19.96
CA LEU A 108 -6.57 -5.73 19.46
C LEU A 108 -5.64 -6.78 18.82
N LYS A 109 -5.68 -8.02 19.33
CA LYS A 109 -4.81 -9.11 18.89
C LYS A 109 -5.44 -9.98 17.80
N GLU A 110 -6.75 -10.14 17.86
CA GLU A 110 -7.51 -10.99 16.94
C GLU A 110 -8.80 -10.29 16.52
N ILE A 111 -9.22 -10.51 15.28
CA ILE A 111 -10.56 -10.15 14.79
C ILE A 111 -11.22 -11.35 14.13
N ASP A 112 -12.47 -11.59 14.50
CA ASP A 112 -13.36 -12.51 13.81
C ASP A 112 -14.31 -11.69 12.92
N PHE A 113 -14.00 -11.63 11.62
CA PHE A 113 -14.83 -10.88 10.67
C PHE A 113 -16.19 -11.53 10.44
N ALA A 114 -16.30 -12.85 10.56
CA ALA A 114 -17.56 -13.55 10.39
C ALA A 114 -18.53 -13.20 11.53
N GLU A 115 -18.04 -13.23 12.77
CA GLU A 115 -18.81 -12.78 13.93
C GLU A 115 -19.17 -11.29 13.83
N LEU A 116 -18.21 -10.45 13.45
CA LEU A 116 -18.43 -9.01 13.32
C LEU A 116 -19.52 -8.69 12.28
N PHE A 117 -19.48 -9.27 11.09
CA PHE A 117 -20.50 -9.00 10.08
C PHE A 117 -21.84 -9.67 10.36
N THR A 118 -21.87 -10.75 11.13
CA THR A 118 -23.12 -11.39 11.57
C THR A 118 -23.82 -10.54 12.62
N ASN A 119 -23.07 -10.06 13.62
CA ASN A 119 -23.62 -9.24 14.70
C ASN A 119 -23.94 -7.80 14.27
N PHE A 120 -23.18 -7.25 13.32
CA PHE A 120 -23.29 -5.87 12.84
C PHE A 120 -23.50 -5.84 11.32
N SER A 121 -24.66 -6.31 10.86
CA SER A 121 -24.98 -6.50 9.43
C SER A 121 -24.83 -5.24 8.58
N ASN A 122 -25.18 -4.07 9.14
CA ASN A 122 -25.10 -2.77 8.46
C ASN A 122 -23.77 -2.03 8.67
N LEU A 123 -22.74 -2.70 9.19
CA LEU A 123 -21.42 -2.10 9.35
C LEU A 123 -20.80 -1.84 7.98
N GLU A 124 -20.50 -0.57 7.68
CA GLU A 124 -20.01 -0.10 6.38
C GLU A 124 -18.57 0.40 6.46
N LYS A 125 -18.20 1.08 7.55
CA LYS A 125 -16.86 1.67 7.78
C LYS A 125 -16.22 1.03 9.02
N ILE A 126 -15.00 0.51 8.88
CA ILE A 126 -14.24 -0.13 9.96
C ILE A 126 -12.79 0.35 9.89
N ASN A 127 -12.25 0.90 10.97
CA ASN A 127 -10.83 1.23 11.06
C ASN A 127 -10.19 0.46 12.22
N LEU A 128 -9.32 -0.48 11.87
CA LEU A 128 -8.57 -1.35 12.78
C LEU A 128 -7.06 -1.14 12.65
N GLU A 129 -6.61 -0.11 11.95
CA GLU A 129 -5.17 0.10 11.76
C GLU A 129 -4.44 0.35 13.08
N ASN A 130 -3.13 0.14 13.07
CA ASN A 130 -2.27 0.34 14.22
C ASN A 130 -2.70 -0.52 15.44
N ASN A 131 -3.13 -1.75 15.17
CA ASN A 131 -3.38 -2.80 16.15
C ASN A 131 -2.45 -4.01 15.88
N PRO A 132 -2.06 -4.81 16.90
CA PRO A 132 -1.30 -6.06 16.71
C PRO A 132 -2.19 -7.21 16.20
N LEU A 133 -2.98 -6.95 15.17
CA LEU A 133 -4.14 -7.74 14.77
C LEU A 133 -3.80 -8.90 13.83
N SER A 134 -4.35 -10.08 14.11
CA SER A 134 -4.48 -11.22 13.20
C SER A 134 -5.96 -11.50 12.90
N ALA A 135 -6.26 -12.13 11.77
CA ALA A 135 -7.61 -12.59 11.48
C ALA A 135 -7.78 -14.05 11.92
N LYS A 136 -8.93 -14.37 12.52
CA LYS A 136 -9.29 -15.75 12.86
C LYS A 136 -10.62 -16.14 12.22
N ASN A 137 -10.88 -17.45 12.20
CA ASN A 137 -12.14 -18.02 11.74
C ASN A 137 -12.56 -17.55 10.34
N LEU A 138 -11.58 -17.31 9.46
CA LEU A 138 -11.85 -16.87 8.08
C LEU A 138 -12.68 -17.89 7.31
N ASP A 139 -12.53 -19.18 7.61
CA ASP A 139 -13.33 -20.27 7.04
C ASP A 139 -14.83 -20.19 7.40
N ASN A 140 -15.22 -19.38 8.39
CA ASN A 140 -16.61 -19.13 8.75
C ASN A 140 -17.24 -17.97 7.95
N LEU A 141 -16.47 -17.26 7.12
CA LEU A 141 -17.01 -16.20 6.27
C LEU A 141 -17.86 -16.80 5.16
N THR A 142 -19.09 -16.30 5.01
CA THR A 142 -19.86 -16.58 3.79
C THR A 142 -19.22 -15.89 2.59
N SER A 143 -19.48 -16.36 1.37
CA SER A 143 -18.98 -15.71 0.15
C SER A 143 -19.40 -14.24 0.04
N GLU A 144 -20.58 -13.87 0.58
CA GLU A 144 -21.05 -12.49 0.64
C GLU A 144 -20.25 -11.65 1.66
N GLN A 145 -19.98 -12.20 2.84
CA GLN A 145 -19.18 -11.53 3.86
C GLN A 145 -17.72 -11.34 3.40
N PHE A 146 -17.14 -12.35 2.74
CA PHE A 146 -15.80 -12.23 2.17
C PHE A 146 -15.75 -11.19 1.05
N ALA A 147 -16.74 -11.17 0.15
CA ALA A 147 -16.86 -10.13 -0.87
C ALA A 147 -16.99 -8.72 -0.26
N LYS A 148 -17.82 -8.57 0.78
CA LYS A 148 -17.99 -7.32 1.53
C LYS A 148 -16.69 -6.86 2.15
N LEU A 149 -15.91 -7.78 2.73
CA LEU A 149 -14.60 -7.50 3.32
C LEU A 149 -13.61 -7.02 2.27
N VAL A 150 -13.40 -7.79 1.20
CA VAL A 150 -12.45 -7.45 0.12
C VAL A 150 -12.82 -6.12 -0.54
N LYS A 151 -14.10 -5.92 -0.85
CA LYS A 151 -14.59 -4.65 -1.41
C LYS A 151 -14.38 -3.49 -0.42
N GLY A 152 -14.70 -3.69 0.86
CA GLY A 152 -14.49 -2.67 1.88
C GLY A 152 -13.01 -2.27 2.03
N ILE A 153 -12.09 -3.23 1.93
CA ILE A 153 -10.65 -2.94 1.94
C ILE A 153 -10.24 -2.18 0.68
N LYS A 154 -10.69 -2.62 -0.50
CA LYS A 154 -10.43 -1.97 -1.79
C LYS A 154 -10.89 -0.51 -1.79
N ASP A 155 -12.10 -0.27 -1.27
CA ASP A 155 -12.73 1.04 -1.22
C ASP A 155 -12.24 1.88 -0.02
N LYS A 156 -11.23 1.41 0.74
CA LYS A 156 -10.68 2.02 1.97
C LYS A 156 -11.71 2.24 3.09
N LYS A 157 -12.89 1.62 3.00
CA LYS A 157 -13.91 1.63 4.04
C LYS A 157 -13.56 0.71 5.20
N ILE A 158 -12.82 -0.37 4.93
CA ILE A 158 -12.28 -1.29 5.94
C ILE A 158 -10.76 -1.17 5.92
N ARG A 159 -10.18 -0.62 6.99
CA ARG A 159 -8.74 -0.42 7.12
C ARG A 159 -8.19 -1.38 8.15
N VAL A 160 -7.30 -2.28 7.75
CA VAL A 160 -6.80 -3.40 8.57
C VAL A 160 -5.27 -3.45 8.66
N ASN A 161 -4.60 -2.33 8.40
CA ASN A 161 -3.16 -2.27 8.42
C ASN A 161 -2.62 -2.46 9.86
N SER A 162 -2.26 -3.69 10.19
CA SER A 162 -1.63 -4.05 11.44
C SER A 162 -0.14 -3.74 11.37
N PHE A 163 0.42 -3.19 12.45
CA PHE A 163 1.88 -3.05 12.56
C PHE A 163 2.62 -4.39 12.61
N LYS A 164 1.91 -5.50 12.87
CA LYS A 164 2.45 -6.87 12.79
C LYS A 164 2.21 -7.56 11.44
N GLY A 165 1.49 -6.92 10.51
CA GLY A 165 1.35 -7.38 9.12
C GLY A 165 0.50 -8.64 8.88
N THR A 166 -0.24 -9.16 9.86
CA THR A 166 -0.86 -10.50 9.74
C THR A 166 -2.20 -10.52 9.00
N VAL A 167 -3.14 -9.60 9.25
CA VAL A 167 -4.52 -9.69 8.68
C VAL A 167 -4.55 -9.84 7.16
N LEU A 168 -3.76 -9.03 6.45
CA LEU A 168 -3.73 -9.05 5.00
C LEU A 168 -3.14 -10.36 4.45
N MET A 169 -2.16 -10.93 5.15
CA MET A 169 -1.58 -12.23 4.80
C MET A 169 -2.52 -13.38 5.15
N ASP A 170 -3.22 -13.31 6.29
CA ASP A 170 -4.24 -14.28 6.70
C ASP A 170 -5.36 -14.36 5.65
N LEU A 171 -5.82 -13.19 5.18
CA LEU A 171 -6.82 -13.09 4.11
C LEU A 171 -6.30 -13.63 2.77
N LEU A 172 -5.01 -13.45 2.46
CA LEU A 172 -4.42 -14.00 1.24
C LEU A 172 -4.33 -15.53 1.29
N ASP A 173 -3.87 -16.10 2.40
CA ASP A 173 -3.82 -17.55 2.60
C ASP A 173 -5.23 -18.17 2.48
N TYR A 174 -6.22 -17.53 3.10
CA TYR A 174 -7.62 -17.93 2.97
C TYR A 174 -8.09 -17.87 1.50
N ALA A 175 -7.86 -16.76 0.80
CA ALA A 175 -8.24 -16.61 -0.59
C ALA A 175 -7.60 -17.69 -1.49
N GLN A 176 -6.34 -18.05 -1.25
CA GLN A 176 -5.65 -19.12 -1.97
C GLN A 176 -6.26 -20.51 -1.69
N LYS A 177 -6.66 -20.80 -0.45
CA LYS A 177 -7.37 -22.04 -0.11
C LYS A 177 -8.68 -22.17 -0.89
N LEU A 178 -9.43 -21.08 -1.00
CA LEU A 178 -10.69 -21.02 -1.74
C LEU A 178 -10.51 -21.24 -3.26
N VAL A 179 -9.44 -20.69 -3.83
CA VAL A 179 -9.07 -20.95 -5.24
C VAL A 179 -8.76 -22.43 -5.44
N LYS A 180 -8.02 -23.05 -4.52
CA LYS A 180 -7.64 -24.47 -4.57
C LYS A 180 -8.85 -25.42 -4.43
N SER A 181 -9.91 -25.00 -3.71
CA SER A 181 -11.14 -25.80 -3.59
C SER A 181 -12.05 -25.72 -4.82
N GLY A 182 -11.72 -24.91 -5.83
CA GLY A 182 -12.47 -24.83 -7.08
C GLY A 182 -13.72 -23.95 -7.01
N ASP A 183 -13.85 -23.08 -6.00
CA ASP A 183 -14.97 -22.12 -5.93
C ASP A 183 -14.70 -20.93 -6.86
N SER A 184 -15.28 -20.99 -8.07
CA SER A 184 -15.12 -19.98 -9.11
C SER A 184 -15.65 -18.60 -8.69
N SER A 185 -16.62 -18.53 -7.76
CA SER A 185 -17.16 -17.26 -7.27
C SER A 185 -16.16 -16.49 -6.40
N GLN A 186 -15.21 -17.20 -5.80
CA GLN A 186 -14.22 -16.64 -4.88
C GLN A 186 -12.85 -16.40 -5.55
N GLN A 187 -12.59 -16.99 -6.73
CA GLN A 187 -11.38 -16.70 -7.52
C GLN A 187 -11.23 -15.21 -7.82
N GLN A 188 -12.32 -14.52 -8.22
CA GLN A 188 -12.28 -13.08 -8.50
C GLN A 188 -11.90 -12.26 -7.26
N GLN A 189 -12.35 -12.68 -6.08
CA GLN A 189 -12.08 -12.00 -4.82
C GLN A 189 -10.61 -12.18 -4.40
N ALA A 190 -10.05 -13.37 -4.64
CA ALA A 190 -8.63 -13.65 -4.44
C ALA A 190 -7.73 -12.77 -5.31
N TYR A 191 -8.05 -12.62 -6.61
CA TYR A 191 -7.30 -11.72 -7.50
C TYR A 191 -7.40 -10.26 -7.07
N GLN A 192 -8.57 -9.80 -6.62
CA GLN A 192 -8.72 -8.44 -6.10
C GLN A 192 -7.87 -8.22 -4.85
N LEU A 193 -7.84 -9.17 -3.93
CA LEU A 193 -7.01 -9.06 -2.73
C LEU A 193 -5.51 -9.04 -3.08
N GLN A 194 -5.07 -9.89 -4.01
CA GLN A 194 -3.68 -9.87 -4.49
C GLN A 194 -3.30 -8.52 -5.12
N ALA A 195 -4.20 -7.91 -5.90
CA ALA A 195 -3.99 -6.57 -6.44
C ALA A 195 -3.97 -5.48 -5.36
N ILE A 196 -4.77 -5.61 -4.29
CA ILE A 196 -4.72 -4.68 -3.15
C ILE A 196 -3.35 -4.72 -2.47
N LEU A 197 -2.78 -5.92 -2.28
CA LEU A 197 -1.47 -6.11 -1.65
C LEU A 197 -0.34 -5.53 -2.49
N GLN A 198 -0.40 -5.70 -3.81
CA GLN A 198 0.59 -5.13 -4.73
C GLN A 198 0.58 -3.60 -4.72
N ASN A 199 -0.60 -2.98 -4.56
CA ASN A 199 -0.76 -1.52 -4.56
C ASN A 199 -0.54 -0.86 -3.18
N ASN A 200 -0.48 -1.64 -2.10
CA ASN A 200 -0.28 -1.13 -0.73
C ASN A 200 0.83 -1.94 -0.04
N PRO A 201 2.10 -1.75 -0.42
CA PRO A 201 3.20 -2.48 0.20
C PRO A 201 3.22 -2.23 1.71
N ILE A 202 3.19 -3.31 2.49
CA ILE A 202 3.27 -3.27 3.95
C ILE A 202 4.63 -2.64 4.32
N LYS A 203 4.61 -1.47 4.96
CA LYS A 203 5.83 -0.84 5.48
C LYS A 203 6.33 -1.68 6.65
N ASN A 204 7.42 -2.42 6.46
CA ASN A 204 7.99 -3.30 7.49
C ASN A 204 8.52 -2.53 8.71
N GLU A 205 8.40 -3.15 9.90
CA GLU A 205 9.02 -2.72 11.16
C GLU A 205 10.57 -2.69 11.05
N PRO A 206 11.25 -1.84 11.85
CA PRO A 206 12.71 -1.86 11.97
C PRO A 206 13.18 -3.20 12.53
N GLN A 207 14.10 -3.87 11.83
CA GLN A 207 14.57 -5.21 12.17
C GLN A 207 15.13 -5.28 13.60
N LEU A 208 14.60 -6.22 14.39
CA LEU A 208 15.11 -6.58 15.70
C LEU A 208 16.29 -7.55 15.54
N ASN A 209 17.48 -7.09 15.92
CA ASN A 209 18.71 -7.86 15.79
C ASN A 209 18.76 -9.00 16.83
N ASN A 210 19.20 -10.18 16.37
CA ASN A 210 19.63 -11.39 17.10
C ASN A 210 18.56 -12.43 17.51
N SER A 211 18.47 -13.56 16.81
CA SER A 211 19.33 -14.75 16.97
C SER A 211 18.73 -16.03 16.34
N LYS A 212 19.59 -16.76 15.61
CA LYS A 212 19.55 -18.17 15.15
C LYS A 212 18.21 -18.93 15.20
N LEU A 213 17.62 -19.15 14.02
CA LEU A 213 16.71 -20.27 13.70
C LEU A 213 17.25 -21.01 12.46
N PRO A 214 17.21 -22.37 12.38
CA PRO A 214 17.78 -23.11 11.27
C PRO A 214 16.80 -23.16 10.09
N TRP A 215 17.35 -22.96 8.89
CA TRP A 215 16.63 -22.87 7.63
C TRP A 215 16.08 -24.24 7.20
N VAL A 216 14.75 -24.33 7.04
CA VAL A 216 14.11 -25.36 6.23
C VAL A 216 13.92 -24.77 4.83
N ILE A 217 14.60 -25.41 3.87
CA ILE A 217 14.68 -25.04 2.46
C ILE A 217 13.33 -25.38 1.79
N GLY A 218 12.69 -24.37 1.19
CA GLY A 218 11.44 -24.52 0.45
C GLY A 218 10.83 -23.20 -0.01
N GLY A 219 11.54 -22.46 -0.86
CA GLY A 219 10.95 -21.58 -1.87
C GLY A 219 10.09 -20.40 -1.42
N VAL A 220 10.57 -19.51 -0.54
CA VAL A 220 10.18 -18.09 -0.51
C VAL A 220 11.33 -17.28 0.10
N ALA A 221 11.99 -16.40 -0.66
CA ALA A 221 12.52 -15.11 -0.21
C ALA A 221 13.56 -14.55 -1.19
N ALA A 222 13.22 -13.46 -1.87
CA ALA A 222 14.17 -12.42 -2.24
C ALA A 222 13.41 -11.10 -2.49
N ILE A 223 13.09 -10.38 -1.42
CA ILE A 223 12.75 -8.95 -1.48
C ILE A 223 13.88 -8.21 -0.78
N SER A 224 14.76 -7.60 -1.57
CA SER A 224 15.80 -6.69 -1.08
C SER A 224 15.29 -5.26 -1.25
N LEU A 225 15.02 -4.55 -0.16
CA LEU A 225 14.44 -3.20 -0.13
C LEU A 225 15.48 -2.16 0.30
N ALA A 226 15.63 -1.10 -0.49
CA ALA A 226 16.23 0.17 -0.09
C ALA A 226 15.11 1.21 0.18
N VAL A 227 15.25 2.01 1.24
CA VAL A 227 14.18 2.86 1.82
C VAL A 227 14.56 4.34 1.77
N ILE A 228 13.63 5.21 1.35
CA ILE A 228 13.57 6.64 1.72
C ILE A 228 12.13 6.98 2.20
N VAL A 229 12.05 7.84 3.21
CA VAL A 229 10.89 8.13 4.08
C VAL A 229 9.89 9.11 3.44
N GLY A 230 8.60 8.79 3.57
CA GLY A 230 7.47 9.72 3.40
C GLY A 230 6.26 9.32 4.27
N TYR A 231 5.90 10.19 5.22
CA TYR A 231 4.70 10.09 6.06
C TYR A 231 3.50 10.72 5.33
N PHE A 232 2.36 10.02 5.26
CA PHE A 232 1.10 10.57 4.74
C PHE A 232 0.20 11.01 5.90
N ASN A 233 -0.25 12.27 5.86
CA ASN A 233 -1.38 12.79 6.62
C ASN A 233 -2.59 12.77 5.67
N ASP A 234 -3.50 11.81 5.84
CA ASP A 234 -4.81 11.84 5.16
C ASP A 234 -5.88 12.14 6.22
N GLU A 235 -6.43 13.37 6.14
CA GLU A 235 -7.55 13.86 6.95
C GLU A 235 -8.85 13.12 6.61
N TRP A 236 -9.58 12.67 7.63
CA TRP A 236 -10.94 12.12 7.52
C TRP A 236 -11.96 13.24 7.75
N ILE A 237 -12.53 13.82 6.69
CA ILE A 237 -13.76 14.63 6.78
C ILE A 237 -14.68 14.23 5.62
N ASP A 238 -15.91 13.81 5.96
CA ASP A 238 -16.99 13.52 5.00
C ASP A 238 -17.46 14.85 4.35
N GLU A 239 -17.43 14.93 3.02
CA GLU A 239 -17.77 16.13 2.24
C GLU A 239 -19.26 16.23 1.85
N GLU A 240 -20.12 15.30 2.30
CA GLU A 240 -21.49 15.15 1.78
C GLU A 240 -22.65 15.76 2.62
N ASP A 241 -22.42 16.38 3.77
CA ASP A 241 -23.51 16.94 4.61
C ASP A 241 -23.55 18.49 4.69
N ARG A 242 -23.25 19.19 3.58
CA ARG A 242 -23.51 20.65 3.48
C ARG A 242 -24.98 20.91 3.14
N ILE A 243 -25.81 21.04 4.17
CA ILE A 243 -27.15 21.64 4.06
C ILE A 243 -27.00 23.16 3.96
N GLU A 244 -27.45 23.74 2.85
CA GLU A 244 -27.62 25.20 2.68
C GLU A 244 -28.61 25.74 3.72
N PHE A 245 -28.20 26.79 4.44
CA PHE A 245 -29.13 27.64 5.18
C PHE A 245 -28.90 29.10 4.79
N ILE A 246 -29.94 29.68 4.19
CA ILE A 246 -30.10 31.10 3.90
C ILE A 246 -30.39 31.83 5.22
N VAL A 247 -29.61 32.87 5.55
CA VAL A 247 -30.04 33.94 6.47
C VAL A 247 -29.52 35.29 5.95
N ALA A 248 -30.45 36.23 5.87
CA ALA A 248 -30.31 37.63 5.48
C ALA A 248 -29.76 38.51 6.61
N ASP A 249 -29.61 39.81 6.31
CA ASP A 249 -29.33 40.98 7.18
C ASP A 249 -27.87 41.22 7.59
N GLU A 250 -27.35 42.45 7.73
CA GLU A 250 -27.93 43.80 7.64
C GLU A 250 -26.80 44.84 7.46
N ASN A 251 -27.17 46.03 6.98
CA ASN A 251 -26.33 47.21 6.77
C ASN A 251 -25.78 47.82 8.07
N ILE A 252 -24.49 48.20 8.11
CA ILE A 252 -24.00 49.30 8.97
C ILE A 252 -23.04 50.22 8.18
N LYS A 253 -23.53 51.43 7.89
CA LYS A 253 -22.75 52.61 7.46
C LYS A 253 -22.28 53.37 8.70
N THR A 254 -21.03 53.81 8.72
CA THR A 254 -20.61 54.96 9.54
C THR A 254 -19.65 55.86 8.75
N THR A 255 -20.10 57.09 8.54
CA THR A 255 -19.38 58.27 8.03
C THR A 255 -18.66 59.01 9.16
N SER A 256 -17.49 59.59 8.87
CA SER A 256 -16.97 60.73 9.64
C SER A 256 -16.22 61.71 8.73
N THR A 257 -16.78 62.92 8.62
CA THR A 257 -16.19 64.13 8.05
C THR A 257 -16.31 65.22 9.11
N VAL A 258 -15.20 65.87 9.50
CA VAL A 258 -15.18 67.26 10.01
C VAL A 258 -13.79 67.84 9.76
N GLU A 259 -13.70 68.82 8.86
CA GLU A 259 -12.61 69.79 8.75
C GLU A 259 -13.23 71.20 8.61
N GLU A 260 -12.47 72.18 9.10
CA GLU A 260 -12.56 73.64 8.94
C GLU A 260 -13.69 74.43 9.63
N THR A 261 -13.28 75.42 10.45
CA THR A 261 -13.29 76.87 10.11
C THR A 261 -13.35 77.70 11.41
N ILE A 262 -12.33 78.50 11.76
CA ILE A 262 -12.50 79.80 12.47
C ILE A 262 -11.31 80.73 12.16
N LEU A 263 -11.57 81.79 11.39
CA LEU A 263 -10.90 83.09 11.49
C LEU A 263 -11.92 84.15 11.05
N THR A 264 -12.22 85.13 11.92
CA THR A 264 -12.19 86.58 11.62
C THR A 264 -12.60 87.46 12.81
N GLU A 265 -12.02 88.68 12.77
CA GLU A 265 -12.54 89.99 13.23
C GLU A 265 -12.12 90.64 14.57
N GLU A 266 -11.23 91.65 14.38
CA GLU A 266 -11.40 93.09 14.66
C GLU A 266 -11.34 93.71 16.07
N GLU A 267 -10.24 94.44 16.26
CA GLU A 267 -10.11 95.90 16.52
C GLU A 267 -10.81 96.64 17.70
N LYS A 268 -9.95 97.48 18.31
CA LYS A 268 -10.17 98.81 18.92
C LYS A 268 -10.76 98.88 20.34
N THR A 269 -9.92 99.33 21.27
CA THR A 269 -10.01 100.69 21.84
C THR A 269 -8.69 101.05 22.52
N GLY A 270 -8.22 102.28 22.31
CA GLY A 270 -7.05 102.84 22.98
C GLY A 270 -7.46 103.70 24.17
N GLN A 271 -6.70 103.63 25.26
CA GLN A 271 -6.35 104.81 26.07
C GLN A 271 -5.27 104.50 27.12
N SER A 272 -4.48 105.54 27.37
CA SER A 272 -3.59 105.76 28.53
C SER A 272 -2.20 105.09 28.53
N LYS A 273 -1.29 105.75 27.80
CA LYS A 273 0.15 105.71 28.01
C LYS A 273 0.52 106.44 29.31
N THR A 274 0.69 105.73 30.44
CA THR A 274 1.57 106.23 31.53
C THR A 274 2.05 105.18 32.53
N SER A 275 2.44 103.97 32.08
CA SER A 275 3.18 103.03 32.96
C SER A 275 4.14 102.07 32.23
N PHE A 276 4.36 102.25 30.92
CA PHE A 276 4.98 101.23 30.08
C PHE A 276 6.53 101.15 30.12
N ARG A 277 7.22 101.95 30.94
CA ARG A 277 8.70 101.96 31.00
C ARG A 277 9.32 101.09 32.10
N LYS A 278 8.53 100.42 32.95
CA LYS A 278 9.06 99.47 33.97
C LYS A 278 8.73 98.00 33.71
N ILE A 279 7.85 97.69 32.76
CA ILE A 279 7.42 96.31 32.45
C ILE A 279 8.20 95.73 31.25
N VAL A 280 8.63 96.57 30.30
CA VAL A 280 9.33 96.11 29.08
C VAL A 280 10.75 95.57 29.37
N GLY A 281 11.39 96.00 30.46
CA GLY A 281 12.72 95.50 30.86
C GLY A 281 12.75 94.08 31.46
N ARG A 282 11.62 93.56 31.99
CA ARG A 282 11.55 92.20 32.56
C ARG A 282 11.12 91.13 31.54
N ASN A 283 10.37 91.51 30.50
CA ASN A 283 9.92 90.56 29.47
C ASN A 283 10.98 90.26 28.40
N LEU A 284 11.95 91.15 28.17
CA LEU A 284 13.04 90.90 27.21
C LEU A 284 14.03 89.81 27.67
N GLY A 285 14.26 89.66 28.98
CA GLY A 285 15.06 88.56 29.53
C GLY A 285 14.35 87.20 29.41
N PHE A 286 13.03 87.17 29.61
CA PHE A 286 12.23 85.94 29.47
C PHE A 286 12.11 85.46 28.02
N VAL A 287 12.02 86.40 27.07
CA VAL A 287 11.96 86.07 25.63
C VAL A 287 13.32 85.58 25.10
N GLN A 288 14.44 86.12 25.57
CA GLN A 288 15.76 85.61 25.19
C GLN A 288 16.08 84.25 25.81
N HIS A 289 15.66 84.00 27.06
CA HIS A 289 15.85 82.69 27.69
C HIS A 289 15.01 81.60 27.02
N LYS A 290 13.73 81.88 26.72
CA LYS A 290 12.83 80.95 26.02
C LYS A 290 13.25 80.67 24.58
N LYS A 291 13.87 81.64 23.90
CA LYS A 291 14.46 81.46 22.56
C LYS A 291 15.73 80.60 22.58
N TYR A 292 16.44 80.57 23.71
CA TYR A 292 17.61 79.71 23.90
C TYR A 292 17.19 78.27 24.25
N GLU A 293 16.13 78.09 25.04
CA GLU A 293 15.55 76.77 25.32
C GLU A 293 14.90 76.13 24.09
N LEU A 294 14.12 76.89 23.30
CA LEU A 294 13.55 76.39 22.05
C LEU A 294 14.62 75.95 21.04
N LYS A 295 15.75 76.68 20.95
CA LYS A 295 16.88 76.26 20.11
C LYS A 295 17.60 75.03 20.64
N LYS A 296 17.54 74.76 21.95
CA LYS A 296 18.11 73.56 22.56
C LYS A 296 17.22 72.35 22.27
N GLU A 297 15.90 72.51 22.38
CA GLU A 297 14.91 71.48 22.06
C GLU A 297 14.92 71.12 20.57
N GLU A 298 14.99 72.11 19.67
CA GLU A 298 15.12 71.88 18.22
C GLU A 298 16.41 71.09 17.89
N ASN A 299 17.50 71.35 18.61
CA ASN A 299 18.78 70.67 18.38
C ASN A 299 18.79 69.24 18.99
N GLU A 300 18.08 69.02 20.10
CA GLU A 300 17.84 67.68 20.65
C GLU A 300 16.93 66.85 19.73
N GLU A 301 15.89 67.44 19.15
CA GLU A 301 15.02 66.77 18.17
C GLU A 301 15.79 66.40 16.88
N LEU A 302 16.65 67.30 16.38
CA LEU A 302 17.49 67.03 15.22
C LEU A 302 18.48 65.86 15.47
N ASN A 303 19.09 65.84 16.67
CA ASN A 303 19.99 64.76 17.08
C ASN A 303 19.25 63.42 17.24
N LEU A 304 18.01 63.42 17.75
CA LEU A 304 17.19 62.21 17.84
C LEU A 304 16.76 61.68 16.46
N LYS A 305 16.43 62.57 15.51
CA LYS A 305 16.14 62.17 14.11
C LYS A 305 17.38 61.58 13.43
N LEU A 306 18.55 62.16 13.66
CA LEU A 306 19.82 61.65 13.14
C LEU A 306 20.20 60.28 13.74
N LEU A 307 19.94 60.08 15.04
CA LEU A 307 20.14 58.80 15.72
C LEU A 307 19.18 57.72 15.20
N ALA A 308 17.90 58.05 15.00
CA ALA A 308 16.90 57.14 14.44
C ALA A 308 17.22 56.73 12.98
N SER A 309 17.81 57.64 12.19
CA SER A 309 18.30 57.33 10.84
C SER A 309 19.47 56.34 10.88
N HIS A 310 20.45 56.55 11.76
CA HIS A 310 21.57 55.62 11.93
C HIS A 310 21.12 54.23 12.43
N ILE A 311 20.13 54.17 13.32
CA ILE A 311 19.57 52.88 13.79
C ILE A 311 18.91 52.13 12.63
N LYS A 312 18.15 52.80 11.75
CA LYS A 312 17.56 52.18 10.55
C LYS A 312 18.62 51.68 9.56
N GLU A 313 19.73 52.40 9.40
CA GLU A 313 20.84 51.95 8.56
C GLU A 313 21.55 50.72 9.15
N MET A 314 21.70 50.64 10.48
CA MET A 314 22.26 49.44 11.14
C MET A 314 21.34 48.21 11.02
N ASP A 315 20.02 48.39 11.06
CA ASP A 315 19.05 47.30 10.82
C ASP A 315 19.15 46.77 9.38
N LEU A 316 19.27 47.68 8.39
CA LEU A 316 19.45 47.30 6.99
C LEU A 316 20.75 46.51 6.75
N VAL A 317 21.86 46.93 7.38
CA VAL A 317 23.14 46.20 7.31
C VAL A 317 23.01 44.81 7.95
N THR A 318 22.28 44.69 9.05
CA THR A 318 22.03 43.39 9.71
C THR A 318 21.24 42.45 8.82
N ASP A 319 20.22 42.95 8.12
CA ASP A 319 19.44 42.15 7.18
C ASP A 319 20.26 41.76 5.95
N ILE A 320 21.09 42.65 5.40
CA ILE A 320 22.01 42.33 4.28
C ILE A 320 22.97 41.21 4.67
N VAL A 321 23.54 41.25 5.87
CA VAL A 321 24.44 40.19 6.38
C VAL A 321 23.69 38.86 6.54
N LYS A 322 22.45 38.87 7.03
CA LYS A 322 21.61 37.65 7.09
C LYS A 322 21.34 37.07 5.70
N TYR A 323 20.97 37.89 4.72
CA TYR A 323 20.74 37.43 3.34
C TYR A 323 22.02 36.88 2.70
N TYR A 324 23.17 37.52 2.92
CA TYR A 324 24.46 37.04 2.42
C TYR A 324 24.83 35.67 3.02
N ASN A 325 24.67 35.50 4.34
CA ASN A 325 24.92 34.22 4.99
C ASN A 325 23.98 33.12 4.50
N LEU A 326 22.69 33.45 4.28
CA LEU A 326 21.71 32.51 3.71
C LEU A 326 22.08 32.13 2.27
N ALA A 327 22.59 33.06 1.47
CA ALA A 327 23.03 32.80 0.11
C ALA A 327 24.25 31.86 0.05
N GLU A 328 25.24 32.04 0.93
CA GLU A 328 26.38 31.10 1.03
C GLU A 328 25.95 29.72 1.56
N GLU A 329 25.02 29.65 2.51
CA GLU A 329 24.45 28.36 2.96
C GLU A 329 23.74 27.63 1.81
N ASN A 330 22.95 28.35 1.01
CA ASN A 330 22.25 27.78 -0.15
C ASN A 330 23.22 27.33 -1.24
N LYS A 331 24.33 28.03 -1.44
CA LYS A 331 25.38 27.66 -2.40
C LYS A 331 26.07 26.33 -2.02
N GLU A 332 26.36 26.11 -0.74
CA GLU A 332 26.90 24.81 -0.28
C GLU A 332 25.87 23.67 -0.36
N LYS A 333 24.58 23.96 -0.09
CA LYS A 333 23.50 22.99 -0.33
C LYS A 333 23.39 22.61 -1.81
N LEU A 334 23.45 23.58 -2.72
CA LEU A 334 23.43 23.33 -4.17
C LEU A 334 24.63 22.49 -4.64
N LYS A 335 25.81 22.71 -4.07
CA LYS A 335 27.00 21.89 -4.36
C LYS A 335 26.80 20.44 -3.92
N THR A 336 26.23 20.22 -2.74
CA THR A 336 25.90 18.88 -2.22
C THR A 336 24.86 18.18 -3.13
N ILE A 337 23.85 18.91 -3.57
CA ILE A 337 22.83 18.39 -4.49
C ILE A 337 23.45 17.98 -5.84
N ARG A 338 24.35 18.80 -6.42
CA ARG A 338 25.06 18.45 -7.66
C ARG A 338 25.90 17.19 -7.52
N GLN A 339 26.63 17.04 -6.40
CA GLN A 339 27.41 15.83 -6.15
C GLN A 339 26.54 14.58 -6.02
N ALA A 340 25.39 14.69 -5.34
CA ALA A 340 24.44 13.59 -5.24
C ALA A 340 23.84 13.24 -6.62
N HIS A 341 23.55 14.24 -7.44
CA HIS A 341 23.08 14.05 -8.82
C HIS A 341 24.10 13.29 -9.68
N ASP A 342 25.37 13.71 -9.67
CA ASP A 342 26.44 13.06 -10.45
C ASP A 342 26.68 11.61 -10.01
N ALA A 343 26.56 11.33 -8.70
CA ALA A 343 26.63 9.97 -8.16
C ALA A 343 25.47 9.10 -8.68
N LEU A 344 24.23 9.63 -8.65
CA LEU A 344 23.06 8.94 -9.17
C LEU A 344 23.14 8.70 -10.69
N ALA A 345 23.65 9.66 -11.46
CA ALA A 345 23.87 9.50 -12.90
C ALA A 345 24.88 8.38 -13.20
N THR A 346 25.92 8.26 -12.38
CA THR A 346 26.91 7.18 -12.47
C THR A 346 26.29 5.82 -12.15
N GLU A 347 25.51 5.72 -11.07
CA GLU A 347 24.80 4.49 -10.72
C GLU A 347 23.80 4.07 -11.81
N ASN A 348 23.03 5.02 -12.36
CA ASN A 348 22.09 4.75 -13.45
C ASN A 348 22.80 4.22 -14.70
N SER A 349 23.98 4.77 -15.02
CA SER A 349 24.81 4.30 -16.13
C SER A 349 25.30 2.86 -15.91
N GLN A 350 25.69 2.50 -14.68
CA GLN A 350 26.05 1.12 -14.32
C GLN A 350 24.87 0.17 -14.43
N VAL A 351 23.68 0.57 -13.97
CA VAL A 351 22.45 -0.21 -14.09
C VAL A 351 22.09 -0.44 -15.57
N LYS A 352 22.20 0.59 -16.43
CA LYS A 352 21.99 0.45 -17.89
C LYS A 352 22.97 -0.54 -18.53
N ALA A 353 24.24 -0.54 -18.10
CA ALA A 353 25.23 -1.50 -18.56
C ALA A 353 24.87 -2.94 -18.14
N GLN A 354 24.52 -3.15 -16.86
CA GLN A 354 24.08 -4.45 -16.34
C GLN A 354 22.82 -4.96 -17.04
N LEU A 355 21.86 -4.08 -17.33
CA LEU A 355 20.64 -4.42 -18.07
C LEU A 355 20.97 -4.87 -19.50
N THR A 356 21.95 -4.24 -20.14
CA THR A 356 22.40 -4.60 -21.50
C THR A 356 23.08 -5.96 -21.50
N GLU A 357 23.93 -6.23 -20.52
CA GLU A 357 24.55 -7.54 -20.33
C GLU A 357 23.50 -8.64 -20.08
N GLY A 358 22.53 -8.37 -19.20
CA GLY A 358 21.41 -9.28 -18.94
C GLY A 358 20.59 -9.60 -20.19
N LYS A 359 20.30 -8.60 -21.04
CA LYS A 359 19.62 -8.82 -22.34
C LYS A 359 20.43 -9.71 -23.28
N ASN A 360 21.74 -9.51 -23.35
CA ASN A 360 22.61 -10.34 -24.19
C ASN A 360 22.63 -11.80 -23.70
N LEU A 361 22.68 -12.01 -22.39
CA LEU A 361 22.61 -13.34 -21.80
C LEU A 361 21.28 -14.04 -22.12
N ILE A 362 20.15 -13.34 -21.96
CA ILE A 362 18.82 -13.85 -22.29
C ILE A 362 18.74 -14.25 -23.78
N ASN A 363 19.27 -13.42 -24.69
CA ASN A 363 19.28 -13.73 -26.12
C ASN A 363 20.15 -14.96 -26.45
N SER A 364 21.29 -15.11 -25.79
CA SER A 364 22.14 -16.30 -25.91
C SER A 364 21.39 -17.55 -25.44
N GLN A 365 20.76 -17.50 -24.27
CA GLN A 365 19.97 -18.61 -23.72
C GLN A 365 18.76 -18.96 -24.59
N ALA A 366 18.09 -17.97 -25.16
CA ALA A 366 16.99 -18.19 -26.11
C ALA A 366 17.45 -18.92 -27.37
N THR A 367 18.65 -18.60 -27.86
CA THR A 367 19.25 -19.27 -29.03
C THR A 367 19.58 -20.73 -28.71
N GLU A 368 20.23 -21.00 -27.59
CA GLU A 368 20.52 -22.36 -27.11
C GLU A 368 19.23 -23.17 -26.90
N THR A 369 18.21 -22.55 -26.31
CA THR A 369 16.89 -23.18 -26.12
C THR A 369 16.24 -23.57 -27.46
N ASN A 370 16.37 -22.73 -28.49
CA ASN A 370 15.82 -23.03 -29.80
C ASN A 370 16.57 -24.16 -30.50
N ASP A 371 17.90 -24.22 -30.36
CA ASP A 371 18.69 -25.34 -30.87
C ASP A 371 18.32 -26.66 -30.18
N LEU A 372 18.21 -26.66 -28.86
CA LEU A 372 17.74 -27.81 -28.08
C LEU A 372 16.33 -28.25 -28.48
N LYS A 373 15.41 -27.31 -28.74
CA LYS A 373 14.08 -27.63 -29.28
C LYS A 373 14.17 -28.33 -30.64
N GLY A 374 15.06 -27.89 -31.52
CA GLY A 374 15.33 -28.55 -32.80
C GLY A 374 15.84 -29.98 -32.63
N GLN A 375 16.82 -30.17 -31.74
CA GLN A 375 17.35 -31.51 -31.43
C GLN A 375 16.26 -32.44 -30.85
N ILE A 376 15.39 -31.93 -29.98
CA ILE A 376 14.26 -32.69 -29.40
C ILE A 376 13.25 -33.11 -30.48
N VAL A 377 12.97 -32.25 -31.47
CA VAL A 377 12.05 -32.58 -32.57
C VAL A 377 12.62 -33.72 -33.40
N ASN A 378 13.90 -33.66 -33.79
CA ASN A 378 14.55 -34.73 -34.55
C ASN A 378 14.54 -36.06 -33.78
N LEU A 379 14.84 -36.04 -32.48
CA LEU A 379 14.79 -37.23 -31.62
C LEU A 379 13.37 -37.82 -31.51
N ARG A 380 12.32 -36.98 -31.56
CA ARG A 380 10.93 -37.48 -31.57
C ARG A 380 10.60 -38.18 -32.88
N GLU A 381 10.98 -37.59 -34.01
CA GLU A 381 10.76 -38.20 -35.32
C GLU A 381 11.47 -39.56 -35.44
N GLU A 382 12.73 -39.66 -34.98
CA GLU A 382 13.46 -40.93 -34.92
C GLU A 382 12.78 -41.98 -34.02
N ASN A 383 12.24 -41.54 -32.88
CA ASN A 383 11.55 -42.43 -31.94
C ASN A 383 10.19 -42.89 -32.48
N ASP A 384 9.43 -42.01 -33.14
CA ASP A 384 8.15 -42.35 -33.75
C ASP A 384 8.31 -43.37 -34.88
N VAL A 385 9.35 -43.19 -35.73
CA VAL A 385 9.73 -44.18 -36.75
C VAL A 385 10.12 -45.52 -36.11
N SER A 386 10.90 -45.49 -35.03
CA SER A 386 11.30 -46.71 -34.31
C SER A 386 10.11 -47.45 -33.69
N GLN A 387 9.14 -46.72 -33.15
CA GLN A 387 7.89 -47.26 -32.60
C GLN A 387 7.00 -47.92 -33.66
N GLU A 388 6.86 -47.28 -34.82
CA GLU A 388 6.09 -47.82 -35.94
C GLU A 388 6.72 -49.13 -36.47
N GLN A 389 8.05 -49.15 -36.60
CA GLN A 389 8.79 -50.35 -37.00
C GLN A 389 8.61 -51.49 -35.99
N LEU A 390 8.71 -51.19 -34.68
CA LEU A 390 8.53 -52.18 -33.61
C LEU A 390 7.11 -52.77 -33.63
N THR A 391 6.10 -51.91 -33.79
CA THR A 391 4.68 -52.30 -33.85
C THR A 391 4.41 -53.19 -35.06
N THR A 392 4.98 -52.84 -36.21
CA THR A 392 4.88 -53.62 -37.44
C THR A 392 5.53 -55.00 -37.29
N GLU A 393 6.73 -55.08 -36.71
CA GLU A 393 7.42 -56.36 -36.47
C GLU A 393 6.69 -57.24 -35.45
N LEU A 394 6.10 -56.64 -34.40
CA LEU A 394 5.23 -57.35 -33.46
C LEU A 394 4.01 -57.96 -34.17
N GLY A 395 3.36 -57.21 -35.06
CA GLY A 395 2.23 -57.68 -35.86
C GLY A 395 2.59 -58.86 -36.76
N LYS A 396 3.74 -58.79 -37.46
CA LYS A 396 4.24 -59.90 -38.29
C LYS A 396 4.53 -61.16 -37.46
N LYS A 397 5.15 -61.00 -36.28
CA LYS A 397 5.46 -62.13 -35.38
C LYS A 397 4.20 -62.77 -34.80
N ASP A 398 3.20 -61.97 -34.41
CA ASP A 398 1.91 -62.48 -33.93
C ASP A 398 1.19 -63.30 -35.02
N GLN A 399 1.18 -62.80 -36.26
CA GLN A 399 0.60 -63.55 -37.38
C GLN A 399 1.35 -64.87 -37.64
N ARG A 400 2.69 -64.86 -37.62
CA ARG A 400 3.50 -66.08 -37.77
C ARG A 400 3.23 -67.10 -36.67
N ILE A 401 3.03 -66.66 -35.43
CA ILE A 401 2.64 -67.52 -34.31
C ILE A 401 1.29 -68.19 -34.60
N LYS A 402 0.28 -67.44 -35.07
CA LYS A 402 -1.04 -67.99 -35.45
C LYS A 402 -0.93 -69.01 -36.58
N ASP A 403 -0.13 -68.72 -37.60
CA ASP A 403 0.09 -69.63 -38.73
C ASP A 403 0.76 -70.95 -38.28
N LEU A 404 1.79 -70.87 -37.43
CA LEU A 404 2.46 -72.05 -36.86
C LEU A 404 1.51 -72.87 -35.99
N GLN A 405 0.68 -72.23 -35.17
CA GLN A 405 -0.33 -72.91 -34.36
C GLN A 405 -1.35 -73.65 -35.24
N ALA A 406 -1.78 -73.03 -36.35
CA ALA A 406 -2.68 -73.66 -37.31
C ALA A 406 -2.04 -74.88 -38.00
N GLN A 407 -0.77 -74.78 -38.40
CA GLN A 407 -0.02 -75.89 -39.00
C GLN A 407 0.16 -77.06 -38.02
N ILE A 408 0.51 -76.78 -36.77
CA ILE A 408 0.61 -77.79 -35.70
C ILE A 408 -0.73 -78.50 -35.52
N ALA A 409 -1.84 -77.76 -35.41
CA ALA A 409 -3.17 -78.34 -35.26
C ALA A 409 -3.57 -79.23 -36.46
N GLN A 410 -3.17 -78.88 -37.69
CA GLN A 410 -3.40 -79.72 -38.87
C GLN A 410 -2.57 -81.01 -38.83
N LEU A 411 -1.29 -80.94 -38.46
CA LEU A 411 -0.43 -82.13 -38.32
C LEU A 411 -0.92 -83.07 -37.21
N GLU A 412 -1.38 -82.52 -36.09
CA GLU A 412 -1.97 -83.30 -34.99
C GLU A 412 -3.23 -84.04 -35.44
N ARG A 413 -4.10 -83.41 -36.26
CA ARG A 413 -5.27 -84.09 -36.86
C ARG A 413 -4.88 -85.22 -37.80
N LYS A 414 -3.82 -85.04 -38.59
CA LYS A 414 -3.29 -86.09 -39.49
C LYS A 414 -2.68 -87.27 -38.74
N ARG A 415 -2.29 -87.08 -37.48
CA ARG A 415 -1.73 -88.11 -36.60
C ARG A 415 -2.80 -89.00 -35.94
N SER A 416 -4.07 -88.87 -36.33
CA SER A 416 -5.18 -89.68 -35.80
C SER A 416 -4.86 -91.19 -35.86
N PRO A 417 -5.09 -91.95 -34.77
CA PRO A 417 -4.55 -93.31 -34.59
C PRO A 417 -5.17 -94.42 -35.47
N ASP A 418 -6.15 -94.10 -36.32
CA ASP A 418 -6.95 -95.11 -37.07
C ASP A 418 -6.30 -95.59 -38.39
N SER A 419 -5.06 -95.21 -38.67
CA SER A 419 -4.37 -95.54 -39.93
C SER A 419 -3.21 -96.52 -39.68
N THR A 420 -3.48 -97.83 -39.74
CA THR A 420 -2.46 -98.90 -39.70
C THR A 420 -1.60 -99.01 -40.96
N LYS A 421 -1.54 -97.99 -41.81
CA LYS A 421 -0.68 -97.94 -43.00
C LYS A 421 0.23 -96.72 -42.92
N ASN A 422 1.54 -96.98 -42.84
CA ASN A 422 2.69 -96.07 -42.95
C ASN A 422 3.29 -95.50 -41.64
N GLU A 423 3.99 -96.34 -40.88
CA GLU A 423 4.92 -95.94 -39.80
C GLU A 423 5.98 -94.91 -40.26
N ALA A 424 6.42 -94.97 -41.52
CA ALA A 424 7.40 -94.03 -42.09
C ALA A 424 6.85 -92.59 -42.21
N GLU A 425 5.56 -92.43 -42.54
CA GLU A 425 4.90 -91.12 -42.56
C GLU A 425 4.69 -90.61 -41.13
N ALA A 426 4.37 -91.50 -40.18
CA ALA A 426 4.23 -91.13 -38.77
C ALA A 426 5.56 -90.65 -38.15
N GLN A 427 6.70 -91.27 -38.49
CA GLN A 427 8.02 -90.82 -38.04
C GLN A 427 8.44 -89.48 -38.66
N THR A 428 8.21 -89.29 -39.96
CA THR A 428 8.50 -88.02 -40.64
C THR A 428 7.67 -86.87 -40.06
N ASN A 429 6.36 -87.09 -39.89
CA ASN A 429 5.45 -86.12 -39.26
C ASN A 429 5.84 -85.78 -37.80
N SER A 430 6.44 -86.73 -37.07
CA SER A 430 6.93 -86.48 -35.71
C SER A 430 8.21 -85.62 -35.68
N GLY A 431 9.06 -85.72 -36.70
CA GLY A 431 10.24 -84.86 -36.85
C GLY A 431 9.84 -83.41 -37.13
N ASP A 432 8.97 -83.21 -38.12
CA ASP A 432 8.48 -81.89 -38.51
C ASP A 432 7.72 -81.19 -37.37
N LEU A 433 6.91 -81.93 -36.61
CA LEU A 433 6.22 -81.40 -35.44
C LEU A 433 7.19 -80.86 -34.39
N ARG A 434 8.31 -81.56 -34.13
CA ARG A 434 9.32 -81.13 -33.15
C ARG A 434 10.07 -79.89 -33.61
N VAL A 435 10.34 -79.75 -34.91
CA VAL A 435 10.92 -78.55 -35.51
C VAL A 435 9.98 -77.36 -35.36
N LEU A 436 8.70 -77.52 -35.72
CA LEU A 436 7.68 -76.46 -35.59
C LEU A 436 7.43 -76.04 -34.14
N GLN A 437 7.43 -76.98 -33.19
CA GLN A 437 7.31 -76.67 -31.76
C GLN A 437 8.52 -75.88 -31.23
N THR A 438 9.73 -76.19 -31.72
CA THR A 438 10.96 -75.46 -31.37
C THR A 438 10.95 -74.05 -31.95
N GLU A 439 10.51 -73.89 -33.20
CA GLU A 439 10.35 -72.59 -33.86
C GLU A 439 9.29 -71.73 -33.13
N LEU A 440 8.14 -72.32 -32.80
CA LEU A 440 7.08 -71.65 -32.03
C LEU A 440 7.58 -71.16 -30.66
N LYS A 441 8.37 -71.97 -29.95
CA LYS A 441 8.96 -71.57 -28.66
C LYS A 441 9.89 -70.37 -28.82
N ARG A 442 10.79 -70.38 -29.81
CA ARG A 442 11.69 -69.25 -30.09
C ARG A 442 10.93 -67.98 -30.47
N TYR A 443 9.85 -68.09 -31.25
CA TYR A 443 9.01 -66.94 -31.61
C TYR A 443 8.27 -66.36 -30.40
N LYS A 444 7.76 -67.20 -29.49
CA LYS A 444 7.13 -66.74 -28.24
C LYS A 444 8.11 -66.00 -27.33
N GLU A 445 9.30 -66.55 -27.11
CA GLU A 445 10.36 -65.90 -26.32
C GLU A 445 10.78 -64.55 -26.95
N SER A 446 10.91 -64.51 -28.29
CA SER A 446 11.18 -63.26 -29.00
C SER A 446 10.06 -62.23 -28.84
N TYR A 447 8.79 -62.66 -28.90
CA TYR A 447 7.62 -61.80 -28.74
C TYR A 447 7.51 -61.22 -27.31
N GLU A 448 7.77 -62.04 -26.28
CA GLU A 448 7.79 -61.58 -24.88
C GLU A 448 8.87 -60.52 -24.64
N ASN A 449 10.08 -60.73 -25.18
CA ASN A 449 11.16 -59.75 -25.08
C ASN A 449 10.79 -58.43 -25.78
N LEU A 450 10.21 -58.49 -26.98
CA LEU A 450 9.70 -57.31 -27.70
C LEU A 450 8.60 -56.58 -26.91
N THR A 451 7.67 -57.32 -26.31
CA THR A 451 6.59 -56.76 -25.48
C THR A 451 7.14 -56.04 -24.26
N LYS A 452 8.16 -56.62 -23.61
CA LYS A 452 8.83 -55.99 -22.46
C LYS A 452 9.54 -54.69 -22.87
N THR A 453 10.26 -54.69 -24.00
CA THR A 453 10.90 -53.49 -24.55
C THR A 453 9.87 -52.41 -24.85
N ASN A 454 8.74 -52.75 -25.49
CA ASN A 454 7.69 -51.79 -25.80
C ASN A 454 7.08 -51.16 -24.53
N LYS A 455 6.85 -51.97 -23.48
CA LYS A 455 6.36 -51.46 -22.20
C LYS A 455 7.33 -50.46 -21.54
N ASN A 456 8.64 -50.74 -21.59
CA ASN A 456 9.65 -49.82 -21.06
C ASN A 456 9.70 -48.50 -21.85
N LEU A 457 9.58 -48.58 -23.18
CA LEU A 457 9.54 -47.41 -24.07
C LEU A 457 8.33 -46.51 -23.78
N ASN A 458 7.15 -47.10 -23.56
CA ASN A 458 5.95 -46.36 -23.16
C ASN A 458 6.12 -45.68 -21.80
N SER A 459 6.76 -46.34 -20.83
CA SER A 459 7.05 -45.74 -19.53
C SER A 459 7.99 -44.52 -19.66
N LEU A 460 9.03 -44.62 -20.49
CA LEU A 460 9.95 -43.51 -20.77
C LEU A 460 9.24 -42.35 -21.48
N HIS A 461 8.31 -42.66 -22.40
CA HIS A 461 7.53 -41.65 -23.10
C HIS A 461 6.63 -40.84 -22.13
N GLU A 462 5.97 -41.52 -21.18
CA GLU A 462 5.16 -40.84 -20.17
C GLU A 462 6.01 -40.02 -19.17
N GLU A 463 7.20 -40.50 -18.80
CA GLU A 463 8.14 -39.71 -17.98
C GLU A 463 8.60 -38.45 -18.73
N ALA A 464 8.88 -38.56 -20.03
CA ALA A 464 9.26 -37.42 -20.88
C ALA A 464 8.12 -36.39 -21.00
N LYS A 465 6.86 -36.83 -21.14
CA LYS A 465 5.69 -35.93 -21.10
C LYS A 465 5.60 -35.17 -19.79
N LYS A 466 5.80 -35.85 -18.66
CA LYS A 466 5.76 -35.23 -17.34
C LYS A 466 6.86 -34.16 -17.18
N LYS A 467 8.10 -34.47 -17.56
CA LYS A 467 9.22 -33.49 -17.54
C LYS A 467 8.93 -32.27 -18.41
N LYS A 468 8.35 -32.45 -19.60
CA LYS A 468 7.94 -31.35 -20.46
C LYS A 468 6.91 -30.43 -19.78
N GLN A 469 5.92 -30.99 -19.09
CA GLN A 469 4.93 -30.19 -18.34
C GLN A 469 5.59 -29.43 -17.19
N GLU A 470 6.53 -30.04 -16.47
CA GLU A 470 7.29 -29.37 -15.40
C GLU A 470 8.13 -28.20 -15.93
N GLU A 471 8.76 -28.34 -17.11
CA GLU A 471 9.50 -27.26 -17.77
C GLU A 471 8.59 -26.11 -18.24
N GLU A 472 7.40 -26.43 -18.77
CA GLU A 472 6.41 -25.44 -19.20
C GLU A 472 5.88 -24.62 -18.02
N ILE A 473 5.65 -25.27 -16.87
CA ILE A 473 5.27 -24.59 -15.62
C ILE A 473 6.37 -23.62 -15.20
N LYS A 474 7.63 -24.06 -15.15
CA LYS A 474 8.77 -23.20 -14.79
C LYS A 474 8.92 -22.01 -15.74
N HIS A 475 8.74 -22.22 -17.04
CA HIS A 475 8.80 -21.14 -18.02
C HIS A 475 7.71 -20.07 -17.77
N ASN A 476 6.48 -20.50 -17.46
CA ASN A 476 5.38 -19.60 -17.16
C ASN A 476 5.61 -18.83 -15.83
N GLU A 477 6.19 -19.47 -14.82
CA GLU A 477 6.61 -18.82 -13.57
C GLU A 477 7.61 -17.69 -13.86
N THR A 478 8.66 -17.95 -14.64
CA THR A 478 9.65 -16.93 -15.03
C THR A 478 9.04 -15.80 -15.88
N GLN A 479 8.06 -16.08 -16.75
CA GLN A 479 7.35 -15.03 -17.49
C GLN A 479 6.53 -14.13 -16.55
N ASN A 480 5.87 -14.71 -15.55
CA ASN A 480 5.10 -13.95 -14.57
C ASN A 480 6.00 -13.06 -13.70
N GLU A 481 7.16 -13.55 -13.27
CA GLU A 481 8.16 -12.74 -12.55
C GLU A 481 8.64 -11.55 -13.38
N ASN A 482 8.89 -11.76 -14.68
CA ASN A 482 9.28 -10.67 -15.59
C ASN A 482 8.16 -9.63 -15.79
N LEU A 483 6.89 -10.06 -15.81
CA LEU A 483 5.74 -9.14 -15.87
C LEU A 483 5.62 -8.31 -14.60
N LEU A 484 5.85 -8.92 -13.43
CA LEU A 484 5.85 -8.22 -12.15
C LEU A 484 6.94 -7.14 -12.10
N LEU A 485 8.17 -7.49 -12.51
CA LEU A 485 9.29 -6.54 -12.55
C LEU A 485 9.01 -5.35 -13.49
N LYS A 486 8.37 -5.60 -14.65
CA LYS A 486 7.94 -4.53 -15.57
C LYS A 486 6.91 -3.59 -14.93
N ALA A 487 5.97 -4.13 -14.16
CA ALA A 487 4.96 -3.34 -13.46
C ALA A 487 5.60 -2.47 -12.36
N GLU A 488 6.56 -3.00 -11.60
CA GLU A 488 7.33 -2.24 -10.61
C GLU A 488 8.11 -1.09 -11.23
N ILE A 489 8.82 -1.34 -12.34
CA ILE A 489 9.54 -0.29 -13.09
C ILE A 489 8.58 0.80 -13.56
N HIS A 490 7.40 0.44 -14.05
CA HIS A 490 6.39 1.41 -14.47
C HIS A 490 5.87 2.27 -13.30
N ASN A 491 5.66 1.66 -12.13
CA ASN A 491 5.22 2.40 -10.94
C ASN A 491 6.30 3.39 -10.47
N LEU A 492 7.57 2.97 -10.41
CA LEU A 492 8.70 3.83 -10.08
C LEU A 492 8.82 5.03 -11.03
N LYS A 493 8.66 4.81 -12.34
CA LYS A 493 8.62 5.90 -13.33
C LYS A 493 7.49 6.90 -13.04
N THR A 494 6.33 6.40 -12.63
CA THR A 494 5.17 7.24 -12.31
C THR A 494 5.41 8.08 -11.04
N GLU A 495 6.02 7.51 -10.01
CA GLU A 495 6.36 8.25 -8.79
C GLU A 495 7.43 9.31 -9.04
N LEU A 496 8.46 8.99 -9.83
CA LEU A 496 9.48 9.96 -10.25
C LEU A 496 8.86 11.12 -11.03
N ALA A 497 7.93 10.86 -11.95
CA ALA A 497 7.22 11.90 -12.68
C ALA A 497 6.38 12.81 -11.75
N LYS A 498 5.79 12.27 -10.67
CA LYS A 498 5.09 13.07 -9.66
C LYS A 498 6.04 13.97 -8.90
N LEU A 499 7.20 13.45 -8.47
CA LEU A 499 8.24 14.22 -7.78
C LEU A 499 8.79 15.34 -8.67
N ALA A 500 9.05 15.06 -9.96
CA ALA A 500 9.47 16.06 -10.93
C ALA A 500 8.45 17.21 -11.05
N ASN A 501 7.16 16.89 -11.12
CA ASN A 501 6.09 17.88 -11.15
C ASN A 501 5.98 18.69 -9.84
N GLN A 502 6.17 18.06 -8.68
CA GLN A 502 6.21 18.77 -7.39
C GLN A 502 7.38 19.76 -7.33
N LEU A 503 8.57 19.34 -7.79
CA LEU A 503 9.73 20.22 -7.93
C LEU A 503 9.42 21.39 -8.87
N LYS A 504 8.75 21.14 -10.01
CA LYS A 504 8.35 22.17 -10.98
C LYS A 504 7.44 23.23 -10.37
N ASN A 505 6.50 22.80 -9.54
CA ASN A 505 5.57 23.71 -8.89
C ASN A 505 6.25 24.52 -7.77
N SER A 506 7.27 23.96 -7.10
CA SER A 506 8.08 24.67 -6.11
C SER A 506 9.09 25.66 -6.73
N ALA A 507 9.47 25.43 -7.99
CA ALA A 507 10.50 26.14 -8.74
C ALA A 507 10.07 27.49 -9.33
N ASN A 508 8.79 27.88 -9.19
CA ASN A 508 8.19 29.04 -9.88
C ASN A 508 8.72 30.43 -9.45
N ASN A 509 9.85 30.52 -8.73
CA ASN A 509 10.48 31.81 -8.38
C ASN A 509 11.91 32.02 -8.93
N GLU A 510 12.58 31.04 -9.56
CA GLU A 510 13.93 31.28 -10.11
C GLU A 510 14.20 30.52 -11.42
N THR A 511 14.70 31.26 -12.41
CA THR A 511 15.00 30.85 -13.80
C THR A 511 15.98 29.67 -13.89
N GLU A 512 16.82 29.47 -12.88
CA GLU A 512 17.83 28.39 -12.85
C GLU A 512 17.20 27.01 -12.55
N THR A 513 16.12 27.00 -11.78
CA THR A 513 15.34 25.79 -11.46
C THR A 513 14.65 25.21 -12.69
N PHE A 514 14.22 26.06 -13.63
CA PHE A 514 13.55 25.64 -14.87
C PHE A 514 14.49 24.93 -15.85
N LYS A 515 15.80 25.25 -15.81
CA LYS A 515 16.82 24.59 -16.64
C LYS A 515 17.14 23.18 -16.11
N LEU A 516 17.35 23.06 -14.79
CA LEU A 516 17.56 21.77 -14.13
C LEU A 516 16.36 20.83 -14.29
N LEU A 517 15.15 21.37 -14.31
CA LEU A 517 13.96 20.55 -14.51
C LEU A 517 13.82 19.99 -15.93
N LYS A 518 14.24 20.74 -16.95
CA LYS A 518 14.28 20.26 -18.33
C LYS A 518 15.38 19.23 -18.55
N GLU A 519 16.52 19.37 -17.89
CA GLU A 519 17.59 18.36 -17.90
C GLU A 519 17.10 17.07 -17.23
N PHE A 520 16.44 17.17 -16.07
CA PHE A 520 15.83 16.03 -15.38
C PHE A 520 14.70 15.34 -16.17
N GLU A 521 13.81 16.09 -16.83
CA GLU A 521 12.78 15.55 -17.74
C GLU A 521 13.40 14.78 -18.91
N ALA A 522 14.47 15.31 -19.54
CA ALA A 522 15.15 14.64 -20.65
C ALA A 522 15.88 13.36 -20.23
N GLU A 523 16.38 13.30 -18.99
CA GLU A 523 17.09 12.14 -18.44
C GLU A 523 16.13 11.04 -17.95
N LEU A 524 14.89 11.40 -17.59
CA LEU A 524 13.81 10.46 -17.27
C LEU A 524 13.26 9.72 -18.50
N ASP A 525 13.23 10.39 -19.65
CA ASP A 525 12.82 9.80 -20.92
C ASP A 525 13.85 8.80 -21.49
N HIS A 526 15.14 8.94 -21.11
CA HIS A 526 16.26 8.16 -21.64
C HIS A 526 16.62 6.92 -20.81
#